data_AF-A0AAV6NV92-F1
#
_entry.id   AF-A0AAV6NV92-F1
#
_cell.length_a   1.000
_cell.length_b   1.000
_cell.length_c   1.000
_cell.angle_alpha   90.00
_cell.angle_beta   90.00
_cell.angle_gamma   90.00
#
_symmetry.space_group_name_H-M   'P 1'
#
loop_
_entity.id
_entity.type
_entity.pdbx_description
1 polymer ?
#
loop_
_entity_poly.entity_id
_entity_poly.type
_entity_poly.pdbx_seq_one_letter_code
_entity_poly.pdbx_strand_id
1 'polypeptide(L)'
;MEGLLCDEDWLSTSADTHGKNLSLVCVGTKEDEDEEQAAVSVCMAKEMSYMPDPHYKEFLETQNLVFVRLGCIQWLLKCRNRWNLSHGTVFLAANYLDRFISKNRTKEWKDWMVELLSVACLSVACKFHETYPPTLTQIQMEDYMDHVFDESSIERMEVTLLKALDWHLCCPTPYSYIHLLGLNLESSPLMANITELLVGAVLDHRLMPFKPSLIALSTIWCSLDLLPPITSQPSLSYFMRLFNHPHKDEMMKCRAVLEAIQSSRCPQSPTSVLMKDQNAEQIIIVNNCNESVWPGILGGAGQNTPKEGGFLLGSGQEVVIDVPDKWSGRIWGRQGCNFDSNGKGSCETGDCGGRLHCGGVGGEPPATLVEMTLGSSTSALHFYDVSLVDGFNLPVSMKPVGGGIGCGVASCEVDVNICCPSTLEVRRGSKVVGCKSACLAMQSAEYCCTGQYANPNTCKPTLFAHLFKAICPKAYSYAFDDSSSLNRCRASRYVITFCPPQL
;
A
#
# COMPACT_ATOMS: atom_id res chain seq x y z
N MET A 1 -6.84 -47.17 -43.65
CA MET A 1 -6.05 -46.17 -42.91
C MET A 1 -7.06 -45.16 -42.39
N GLU A 2 -7.89 -45.55 -41.44
CA GLU A 2 -7.64 -45.52 -39.97
C GLU A 2 -7.34 -44.08 -39.51
N GLY A 3 -8.12 -43.42 -38.67
CA GLY A 3 -9.39 -43.71 -37.97
C GLY A 3 -9.84 -42.37 -37.35
N LEU A 4 -11.08 -41.95 -37.60
CA LEU A 4 -12.24 -42.06 -36.69
C LEU A 4 -12.42 -40.85 -35.75
N LEU A 5 -13.17 -39.87 -36.26
CA LEU A 5 -14.25 -39.22 -35.52
C LEU A 5 -15.39 -40.23 -35.36
N CYS A 6 -15.98 -40.28 -34.15
CA CYS A 6 -17.32 -40.72 -33.74
C CYS A 6 -17.27 -40.65 -32.19
N ASP A 7 -18.28 -40.35 -31.42
CA ASP A 7 -19.58 -39.70 -31.53
C ASP A 7 -20.01 -39.53 -30.06
N GLU A 8 -20.90 -38.58 -29.81
CA GLU A 8 -21.58 -38.31 -28.54
C GLU A 8 -22.33 -39.59 -28.03
N ASP A 9 -22.79 -39.80 -26.79
CA ASP A 9 -23.36 -38.86 -25.83
C ASP A 9 -23.91 -39.61 -24.58
N TRP A 10 -24.17 -38.84 -23.50
CA TRP A 10 -25.02 -39.09 -22.32
C TRP A 10 -24.75 -40.26 -21.33
N LEU A 11 -24.33 -39.88 -20.12
CA LEU A 11 -25.16 -40.12 -18.93
C LEU A 11 -25.02 -38.94 -17.95
N SER A 12 -26.11 -38.18 -17.87
CA SER A 12 -26.43 -37.23 -16.81
C SER A 12 -26.48 -37.91 -15.45
N THR A 13 -25.76 -37.38 -14.45
CA THR A 13 -26.17 -37.46 -13.05
C THR A 13 -25.72 -36.22 -12.30
N SER A 14 -26.72 -35.41 -11.93
CA SER A 14 -26.86 -34.60 -10.72
C SER A 14 -25.64 -33.89 -10.13
N ALA A 15 -25.78 -32.56 -10.06
CA ALA A 15 -25.16 -31.73 -9.04
C ALA A 15 -25.23 -32.38 -7.66
N ASP A 16 -24.06 -32.60 -7.06
CA ASP A 16 -23.92 -32.69 -5.62
C ASP A 16 -22.91 -31.63 -5.16
N THR A 17 -23.48 -30.56 -4.62
CA THR A 17 -22.83 -29.57 -3.77
C THR A 17 -22.35 -30.24 -2.49
N HIS A 18 -21.11 -30.74 -2.50
CA HIS A 18 -20.38 -31.08 -1.28
C HIS A 18 -19.01 -30.38 -1.25
N GLY A 19 -18.76 -29.73 -0.11
CA GLY A 19 -17.75 -28.70 0.08
C GLY A 19 -16.35 -29.14 -0.34
N LYS A 20 -15.75 -28.37 -1.25
CA LYS A 20 -14.31 -28.36 -1.46
C LYS A 20 -13.67 -27.72 -0.22
N ASN A 21 -13.33 -28.58 0.74
CA ASN A 21 -12.36 -28.25 1.77
C ASN A 21 -11.04 -27.84 1.10
N LEU A 22 -10.44 -26.82 1.69
CA LEU A 22 -9.23 -26.13 1.30
C LEU A 22 -8.00 -27.08 1.27
N SER A 23 -7.74 -27.78 0.17
CA SER A 23 -6.46 -28.46 -0.08
C SER A 23 -5.48 -27.47 -0.72
N LEU A 24 -4.94 -26.56 0.09
CA LEU A 24 -3.88 -25.64 -0.33
C LEU A 24 -2.55 -26.42 -0.22
N VAL A 25 -1.84 -26.57 -1.35
CA VAL A 25 -0.67 -27.44 -1.60
C VAL A 25 -1.06 -28.88 -1.99
N CYS A 26 -1.31 -29.10 -3.28
CA CYS A 26 -1.21 -30.45 -3.84
C CYS A 26 0.24 -30.91 -3.67
N VAL A 27 0.49 -31.84 -2.74
CA VAL A 27 1.72 -32.63 -2.76
C VAL A 27 1.65 -33.39 -4.09
N GLY A 28 2.54 -33.05 -5.02
CA GLY A 28 2.62 -33.72 -6.32
C GLY A 28 2.85 -35.22 -6.16
N THR A 29 2.74 -35.97 -7.25
CA THR A 29 3.22 -37.34 -7.25
C THR A 29 4.72 -37.36 -6.93
N LYS A 30 5.24 -38.51 -6.49
CA LYS A 30 6.69 -38.65 -6.21
C LYS A 30 7.55 -38.30 -7.43
N GLU A 31 7.05 -38.54 -8.64
CA GLU A 31 7.70 -38.18 -9.90
C GLU A 31 7.73 -36.65 -10.10
N ASP A 32 6.65 -35.93 -9.78
CA ASP A 32 6.60 -34.47 -9.83
C ASP A 32 7.62 -33.83 -8.86
N GLU A 33 7.75 -34.40 -7.66
CA GLU A 33 8.69 -33.91 -6.65
C GLU A 33 10.17 -34.11 -7.07
N ASP A 34 10.50 -35.24 -7.71
CA ASP A 34 11.85 -35.52 -8.19
C ASP A 34 12.25 -34.55 -9.34
N GLU A 35 11.30 -34.18 -10.21
CA GLU A 35 11.50 -33.18 -11.27
C GLU A 35 11.67 -31.76 -10.69
N GLU A 36 10.81 -31.35 -9.76
CA GLU A 36 10.92 -30.06 -9.06
C GLU A 36 12.26 -29.94 -8.31
N GLN A 37 12.65 -31.00 -7.61
CA GLN A 37 13.93 -31.09 -6.89
C GLN A 37 15.12 -30.93 -7.84
N ALA A 38 15.07 -31.56 -9.02
CA ALA A 38 16.13 -31.43 -10.03
C ALA A 38 16.22 -29.99 -10.55
N ALA A 39 15.08 -29.35 -10.84
CA ALA A 39 15.03 -27.97 -11.31
C ALA A 39 15.55 -26.98 -10.26
N VAL A 40 15.13 -27.12 -8.99
CA VAL A 40 15.61 -26.30 -7.86
C VAL A 40 17.12 -26.47 -7.70
N SER A 41 17.64 -27.70 -7.79
CA SER A 41 19.06 -27.99 -7.65
C SER A 41 19.91 -27.35 -8.75
N VAL A 42 19.43 -27.33 -10.00
CA VAL A 42 20.11 -26.64 -11.11
C VAL A 42 20.19 -25.13 -10.86
N CYS A 43 19.11 -24.52 -10.38
CA CYS A 43 19.10 -23.10 -10.02
C CYS A 43 20.06 -22.80 -8.85
N MET A 44 20.04 -23.63 -7.79
CA MET A 44 20.92 -23.46 -6.62
C MET A 44 22.41 -23.63 -6.99
N ALA A 45 22.74 -24.53 -7.92
CA ALA A 45 24.10 -24.68 -8.40
C ALA A 45 24.61 -23.43 -9.14
N LYS A 46 23.71 -22.64 -9.73
CA LYS A 46 24.05 -21.44 -10.52
C LYS A 46 23.96 -20.15 -9.71
N GLU A 47 23.13 -20.06 -8.67
CA GLU A 47 22.79 -18.79 -8.01
C GLU A 47 24.01 -18.01 -7.51
N MET A 48 25.07 -18.71 -7.07
CA MET A 48 26.33 -18.10 -6.62
C MET A 48 27.04 -17.30 -7.73
N SER A 49 26.92 -17.69 -8.99
CA SER A 49 27.51 -16.97 -10.13
C SER A 49 26.79 -15.65 -10.46
N TYR A 50 25.61 -15.45 -9.86
CA TYR A 50 24.77 -14.28 -10.02
C TYR A 50 24.67 -13.46 -8.72
N MET A 51 25.48 -13.77 -7.71
CA MET A 51 25.59 -12.92 -6.53
C MET A 51 26.62 -11.80 -6.73
N PRO A 52 26.38 -10.61 -6.15
CA PRO A 52 27.43 -9.61 -5.98
C PRO A 52 28.62 -10.16 -5.17
N ASP A 53 29.77 -9.50 -5.27
CA ASP A 53 30.93 -9.73 -4.40
C ASP A 53 30.50 -9.72 -2.92
N PRO A 54 31.05 -10.60 -2.06
CA PRO A 54 30.68 -10.66 -0.64
C PRO A 54 30.82 -9.34 0.12
N HIS A 55 31.70 -8.43 -0.31
CA HIS A 55 31.91 -7.13 0.32
C HIS A 55 31.08 -5.99 -0.30
N TYR A 56 30.09 -6.33 -1.14
CA TYR A 56 29.28 -5.35 -1.85
C TYR A 56 28.40 -4.52 -0.89
N LYS A 57 27.88 -5.13 0.17
CA LYS A 57 27.08 -4.44 1.18
C LYS A 57 27.88 -3.34 1.87
N GLU A 58 29.08 -3.67 2.33
CA GLU A 58 30.00 -2.71 2.97
C GLU A 58 30.43 -1.62 1.98
N PHE A 59 30.60 -1.97 0.71
CA PHE A 59 30.88 -1.00 -0.34
C PHE A 59 29.74 0.01 -0.49
N LEU A 60 28.48 -0.42 -0.54
CA LEU A 60 27.34 0.49 -0.63
C LEU A 60 27.24 1.42 0.58
N GLU A 61 27.49 0.90 1.79
CA GLU A 61 27.49 1.68 3.03
C GLU A 61 28.61 2.74 3.02
N THR A 62 29.83 2.35 2.65
CA THR A 62 30.99 3.27 2.62
C THR A 62 30.91 4.33 1.53
N GLN A 63 30.25 4.03 0.41
CA GLN A 63 30.04 4.98 -0.69
C GLN A 63 28.72 5.75 -0.58
N ASN A 64 27.96 5.57 0.51
CA ASN A 64 26.64 6.19 0.72
C ASN A 64 25.62 5.91 -0.40
N LEU A 65 25.72 4.74 -1.05
CA LEU A 65 24.84 4.33 -2.15
C LEU A 65 23.60 3.55 -1.70
N VAL A 66 23.47 3.26 -0.40
CA VAL A 66 22.35 2.47 0.15
C VAL A 66 20.99 3.11 -0.17
N PHE A 67 20.86 4.43 0.05
CA PHE A 67 19.61 5.16 -0.21
C PHE A 67 19.36 5.38 -1.71
N VAL A 68 20.42 5.61 -2.49
CA VAL A 68 20.32 5.74 -3.95
C VAL A 68 19.83 4.43 -4.56
N ARG A 69 20.41 3.30 -4.15
CA ARG A 69 19.95 1.96 -4.56
C ARG A 69 18.49 1.76 -4.15
N LEU A 70 18.12 2.08 -2.91
CA LEU A 70 16.74 1.95 -2.45
C LEU A 70 15.76 2.74 -3.34
N GLY A 71 16.09 3.99 -3.66
CA GLY A 71 15.31 4.84 -4.57
C GLY A 71 15.17 4.22 -5.96
N CYS A 72 16.27 3.69 -6.52
CA CYS A 72 16.26 2.99 -7.80
C CYS A 72 15.35 1.75 -7.77
N ILE A 73 15.45 0.89 -6.75
CA ILE A 73 14.57 -0.29 -6.64
C ILE A 73 13.10 0.10 -6.46
N GLN A 74 12.81 1.15 -5.70
CA GLN A 74 11.45 1.71 -5.60
C GLN A 74 10.93 2.22 -6.94
N TRP A 75 11.79 2.87 -7.72
CA TRP A 75 11.47 3.31 -9.08
C TRP A 75 11.19 2.12 -10.01
N LEU A 76 11.98 1.03 -9.97
CA LEU A 76 11.71 -0.19 -10.72
C LEU A 76 10.31 -0.76 -10.40
N LEU A 77 9.94 -0.79 -9.11
CA LEU A 77 8.62 -1.25 -8.66
C LEU A 77 7.48 -0.32 -9.13
N LYS A 78 7.71 1.00 -9.18
CA LYS A 78 6.75 1.95 -9.75
C LYS A 78 6.57 1.72 -11.26
N CYS A 79 7.65 1.52 -12.00
CA CYS A 79 7.61 1.18 -13.42
C CYS A 79 6.83 -0.11 -13.66
N ARG A 80 7.07 -1.12 -12.82
CA ARG A 80 6.32 -2.37 -12.83
C ARG A 80 4.82 -2.14 -12.70
N ASN A 81 4.38 -1.25 -11.81
CA ASN A 81 2.96 -0.96 -11.64
C ASN A 81 2.39 -0.12 -12.80
N ARG A 82 3.16 0.84 -13.31
CA ARG A 82 2.73 1.72 -14.41
C ARG A 82 2.54 0.96 -15.72
N TRP A 83 3.46 0.04 -16.02
CA TRP A 83 3.53 -0.70 -17.28
C TRP A 83 3.07 -2.16 -17.15
N ASN A 84 2.58 -2.55 -15.97
CA ASN A 84 2.16 -3.90 -15.63
C ASN A 84 3.21 -4.98 -15.96
N LEU A 85 4.47 -4.69 -15.64
CA LEU A 85 5.57 -5.63 -15.84
C LEU A 85 5.44 -6.81 -14.87
N SER A 86 6.09 -7.92 -15.19
CA SER A 86 6.27 -9.03 -14.25
C SER A 86 7.14 -8.58 -13.07
N HIS A 87 6.84 -9.10 -11.87
CA HIS A 87 7.77 -8.94 -10.75
C HIS A 87 9.13 -9.54 -11.09
N GLY A 88 9.18 -10.65 -11.83
CA GLY A 88 10.43 -11.27 -12.29
C GLY A 88 11.36 -10.27 -12.98
N THR A 89 10.81 -9.39 -13.81
CA THR A 89 11.55 -8.33 -14.51
C THR A 89 12.22 -7.34 -13.56
N VAL A 90 11.53 -6.97 -12.46
CA VAL A 90 12.11 -6.11 -11.42
C VAL A 90 13.24 -6.83 -10.67
N PHE A 91 13.06 -8.10 -10.33
CA PHE A 91 14.11 -8.88 -9.64
C PHE A 91 15.34 -9.09 -10.53
N LEU A 92 15.16 -9.29 -11.84
CA LEU A 92 16.25 -9.32 -12.82
C LEU A 92 16.98 -7.97 -12.86
N ALA A 93 16.24 -6.86 -13.02
CA ALA A 93 16.82 -5.52 -13.08
C ALA A 93 17.61 -5.16 -11.79
N ALA A 94 17.08 -5.53 -10.62
CA ALA A 94 17.77 -5.35 -9.34
C ALA A 94 19.08 -6.16 -9.28
N ASN A 95 19.04 -7.42 -9.74
CA ASN A 95 20.24 -8.26 -9.81
C ASN A 95 21.31 -7.66 -10.75
N TYR A 96 20.90 -7.14 -11.91
CA TYR A 96 21.80 -6.50 -12.87
C TYR A 96 22.46 -5.26 -12.27
N LEU A 97 21.67 -4.41 -11.61
CA LEU A 97 22.14 -3.21 -10.91
C LEU A 97 23.22 -3.58 -9.89
N ASP A 98 22.92 -4.53 -9.02
CA ASP A 98 23.81 -4.90 -7.92
C ASP A 98 25.12 -5.54 -8.41
N ARG A 99 25.04 -6.47 -9.35
CA ARG A 99 26.23 -7.12 -9.93
C ARG A 99 27.08 -6.13 -10.71
N PHE A 100 26.47 -5.19 -11.42
CA PHE A 100 27.21 -4.18 -12.17
C PHE A 100 28.01 -3.27 -11.25
N ILE A 101 27.38 -2.72 -10.21
CA ILE A 101 28.06 -1.86 -9.23
C ILE A 101 29.15 -2.65 -8.51
N SER A 102 28.84 -3.89 -8.11
CA SER A 102 29.79 -4.78 -7.44
C SER A 102 31.04 -5.11 -8.28
N LYS A 103 30.90 -5.28 -9.60
CA LYS A 103 32.04 -5.47 -10.51
C LYS A 103 32.83 -4.18 -10.79
N ASN A 104 32.26 -3.00 -10.52
CA ASN A 104 32.81 -1.69 -10.87
C ASN A 104 33.10 -0.83 -9.63
N ARG A 105 33.60 -1.43 -8.54
CA ARG A 105 33.85 -0.77 -7.25
C ARG A 105 34.95 0.30 -7.26
N THR A 106 35.81 0.31 -8.27
CA THR A 106 36.90 1.29 -8.39
C THR A 106 36.43 2.64 -8.94
N LYS A 107 35.16 2.74 -9.38
CA LYS A 107 34.59 3.99 -9.88
C LYS A 107 34.05 4.83 -8.72
N GLU A 108 34.21 6.14 -8.86
CA GLU A 108 33.49 7.11 -8.05
C GLU A 108 32.04 7.19 -8.55
N TRP A 109 31.11 6.70 -7.73
CA TRP A 109 29.69 6.66 -8.08
C TRP A 109 29.00 7.96 -7.66
N LYS A 110 28.19 8.49 -8.56
CA LYS A 110 27.26 9.60 -8.30
C LYS A 110 25.83 9.13 -8.47
N ASP A 111 24.88 9.79 -7.83
CA ASP A 111 23.48 9.39 -7.80
C ASP A 111 22.90 9.21 -9.22
N TRP A 112 23.11 10.18 -10.10
CA TRP A 112 22.69 10.12 -11.50
C TRP A 112 23.29 8.93 -12.28
N MET A 113 24.48 8.45 -11.91
CA MET A 113 25.10 7.28 -12.58
C MET A 113 24.36 6.00 -12.20
N VAL A 114 23.92 5.90 -10.95
CA VAL A 114 23.13 4.77 -10.46
C VAL A 114 21.72 4.81 -11.06
N GLU A 115 21.13 6.01 -11.19
CA GLU A 115 19.85 6.21 -11.87
C GLU A 115 19.91 5.79 -13.35
N LEU A 116 20.89 6.30 -14.12
CA LEU A 116 21.10 5.89 -15.52
C LEU A 116 21.30 4.38 -15.65
N LEU A 117 22.10 3.79 -14.74
CA LEU A 117 22.29 2.35 -14.70
C LEU A 117 20.98 1.62 -14.39
N SER A 118 20.15 2.12 -13.47
CA SER A 118 18.87 1.50 -13.13
C SER A 118 17.88 1.49 -14.31
N VAL A 119 17.86 2.57 -15.10
CA VAL A 119 17.08 2.67 -16.35
C VAL A 119 17.55 1.62 -17.36
N ALA A 120 18.86 1.53 -17.57
CA ALA A 120 19.45 0.54 -18.47
C ALA A 120 19.17 -0.91 -17.98
N CYS A 121 19.27 -1.16 -16.67
CA CYS A 121 18.95 -2.46 -16.07
C CYS A 121 17.49 -2.86 -16.33
N LEU A 122 16.55 -1.94 -16.11
CA LEU A 122 15.13 -2.21 -16.37
C LEU A 122 14.88 -2.46 -17.85
N SER A 123 15.45 -1.63 -18.71
CA SER A 123 15.28 -1.75 -20.16
C SER A 123 15.82 -3.09 -20.69
N VAL A 124 17.02 -3.51 -20.26
CA VAL A 124 17.59 -4.82 -20.59
C VAL A 124 16.73 -5.95 -20.02
N ALA A 125 16.22 -5.84 -18.78
CA ALA A 125 15.34 -6.84 -18.19
C ALA A 125 14.02 -6.96 -18.96
N CYS A 126 13.40 -5.85 -19.36
CA CYS A 126 12.19 -5.82 -20.18
C CYS A 126 12.43 -6.50 -21.53
N LYS A 127 13.52 -6.15 -22.24
CA LYS A 127 13.87 -6.76 -23.53
C LYS A 127 14.14 -8.27 -23.42
N PHE A 128 14.57 -8.74 -22.25
CA PHE A 128 14.86 -10.15 -22.00
C PHE A 128 13.64 -10.97 -21.58
N HIS A 129 12.75 -10.39 -20.78
CA HIS A 129 11.73 -11.15 -20.05
C HIS A 129 10.28 -10.78 -20.40
N GLU A 130 10.03 -9.61 -20.98
CA GLU A 130 8.68 -9.13 -21.29
C GLU A 130 8.31 -9.36 -22.75
N THR A 131 7.05 -9.72 -23.01
CA THR A 131 6.53 -9.87 -24.37
C THR A 131 6.47 -8.54 -25.13
N TYR A 132 6.15 -7.46 -24.41
CA TYR A 132 5.98 -6.11 -24.98
C TYR A 132 6.77 -5.08 -24.15
N PRO A 133 8.08 -4.97 -24.37
CA PRO A 133 8.90 -4.02 -23.61
C PRO A 133 8.54 -2.56 -23.96
N PRO A 134 8.45 -1.65 -22.96
CA PRO A 134 8.25 -0.23 -23.21
C PRO A 134 9.45 0.39 -23.94
N THR A 135 9.22 1.47 -24.67
CA THR A 135 10.30 2.25 -25.33
C THR A 135 11.18 2.98 -24.31
N LEU A 136 12.40 3.37 -24.70
CA LEU A 136 13.35 4.08 -23.83
C LEU A 136 12.81 5.43 -23.33
N THR A 137 12.05 6.14 -24.17
CA THR A 137 11.37 7.36 -23.73
C THR A 137 10.28 7.07 -22.69
N GLN A 138 9.47 6.03 -22.90
CA GLN A 138 8.37 5.67 -21.98
C GLN A 138 8.86 5.15 -20.63
N ILE A 139 9.99 4.45 -20.60
CA ILE A 139 10.45 3.73 -19.40
C ILE A 139 10.93 4.68 -18.30
N GLN A 140 11.36 5.92 -18.62
CA GLN A 140 12.05 6.81 -17.68
C GLN A 140 11.14 7.45 -16.62
N MET A 141 9.83 7.57 -16.87
CA MET A 141 8.85 8.10 -15.91
C MET A 141 9.32 9.38 -15.18
N GLU A 142 9.39 10.49 -15.92
CA GLU A 142 10.04 11.77 -15.58
C GLU A 142 9.71 12.34 -14.19
N ASP A 143 8.57 12.00 -13.59
CA ASP A 143 8.13 12.49 -12.27
C ASP A 143 8.81 11.81 -11.06
N TYR A 144 9.69 10.82 -11.28
CA TYR A 144 10.20 9.95 -10.20
C TYR A 144 11.71 9.81 -10.07
N MET A 145 12.49 10.37 -10.99
CA MET A 145 13.95 10.49 -10.89
C MET A 145 14.35 11.95 -11.07
N ASP A 146 15.45 12.34 -10.43
CA ASP A 146 15.95 13.71 -10.53
C ASP A 146 16.54 14.01 -11.92
N HIS A 147 16.88 12.98 -12.69
CA HIS A 147 17.52 13.08 -13.99
C HIS A 147 16.75 12.34 -15.09
N VAL A 148 16.68 12.98 -16.26
CA VAL A 148 16.18 12.38 -17.51
C VAL A 148 17.35 12.24 -18.47
N PHE A 149 17.47 11.07 -19.11
CA PHE A 149 18.58 10.73 -19.98
C PHE A 149 18.12 10.62 -21.43
N ASP A 150 18.99 11.04 -22.36
CA ASP A 150 18.75 10.81 -23.77
C ASP A 150 18.88 9.32 -24.11
N GLU A 151 18.15 8.86 -25.14
CA GLU A 151 18.12 7.45 -25.53
C GLU A 151 19.52 6.90 -25.84
N SER A 152 20.38 7.70 -26.46
CA SER A 152 21.75 7.27 -26.81
C SER A 152 22.60 7.01 -25.57
N SER A 153 22.39 7.75 -24.49
CA SER A 153 23.06 7.51 -23.20
C SER A 153 22.60 6.21 -22.56
N ILE A 154 21.30 5.91 -22.64
CA ILE A 154 20.73 4.66 -22.12
C ILE A 154 21.27 3.48 -22.92
N GLU A 155 21.23 3.53 -24.26
CA GLU A 155 21.75 2.46 -25.13
C GLU A 155 23.23 2.17 -24.89
N ARG A 156 24.06 3.22 -24.74
CA ARG A 156 25.47 3.05 -24.36
C ARG A 156 25.60 2.36 -23.00
N MET A 157 24.73 2.71 -22.05
CA MET A 157 24.72 2.10 -20.73
C MET A 157 24.26 0.64 -20.78
N GLU A 158 23.26 0.28 -21.60
CA GLU A 158 22.83 -1.11 -21.82
C GLU A 158 23.98 -1.97 -22.34
N VAL A 159 24.70 -1.50 -23.37
CA VAL A 159 25.86 -2.23 -23.91
C VAL A 159 26.97 -2.38 -22.87
N THR A 160 27.21 -1.34 -22.07
CA THR A 160 28.21 -1.38 -21.00
C THR A 160 27.81 -2.38 -19.91
N LEU A 161 26.53 -2.39 -19.53
CA LEU A 161 25.93 -3.33 -18.59
C LEU A 161 26.10 -4.77 -19.08
N LEU A 162 25.68 -5.05 -20.32
CA LEU A 162 25.75 -6.38 -20.93
C LEU A 162 27.19 -6.92 -20.98
N LYS A 163 28.15 -6.07 -21.36
CA LYS A 163 29.57 -6.43 -21.36
C LYS A 163 30.10 -6.73 -19.96
N ALA A 164 29.78 -5.89 -18.97
CA ALA A 164 30.25 -6.10 -17.60
C ALA A 164 29.66 -7.36 -16.94
N LEU A 165 28.42 -7.72 -17.29
CA LEU A 165 27.76 -8.94 -16.84
C LEU A 165 28.08 -10.16 -17.70
N ASP A 166 28.95 -10.02 -18.71
CA ASP A 166 29.30 -11.09 -19.66
C ASP A 166 28.06 -11.73 -20.29
N TRP A 167 27.00 -10.95 -20.53
CA TRP A 167 25.69 -11.40 -21.03
C TRP A 167 24.96 -12.44 -20.15
N HIS A 168 25.40 -12.66 -18.91
CA HIS A 168 24.77 -13.57 -17.96
C HIS A 168 23.54 -12.90 -17.34
N LEU A 169 22.42 -12.92 -18.08
CA LEU A 169 21.15 -12.26 -17.72
C LEU A 169 20.15 -13.18 -17.01
N CYS A 170 20.13 -14.48 -17.32
CA CYS A 170 19.18 -15.43 -16.75
C CYS A 170 19.59 -15.85 -15.32
N CYS A 171 19.49 -14.92 -14.37
CA CYS A 171 19.87 -15.16 -12.97
C CYS A 171 18.73 -15.84 -12.18
N PRO A 172 19.02 -16.86 -11.35
CA PRO A 172 18.09 -17.32 -10.33
C PRO A 172 17.82 -16.18 -9.33
N THR A 173 16.57 -15.77 -9.21
CA THR A 173 16.11 -14.75 -8.24
C THR A 173 15.18 -15.39 -7.21
N PRO A 174 14.98 -14.76 -6.04
CA PRO A 174 13.99 -15.27 -5.09
C PRO A 174 12.61 -15.46 -5.73
N TYR A 175 12.21 -14.55 -6.62
CA TYR A 175 10.92 -14.63 -7.32
C TYR A 175 10.85 -15.79 -8.32
N SER A 176 11.94 -16.07 -9.06
CA SER A 176 11.96 -17.19 -10.00
C SER A 176 11.83 -18.55 -9.29
N TYR A 177 12.34 -18.69 -8.06
CA TYR A 177 12.11 -19.91 -7.27
C TYR A 177 10.64 -20.09 -6.90
N ILE A 178 9.94 -19.03 -6.50
CA ILE A 178 8.50 -19.10 -6.21
C ILE A 178 7.72 -19.52 -7.45
N HIS A 179 8.05 -18.95 -8.61
CA HIS A 179 7.40 -19.30 -9.87
C HIS A 179 7.74 -20.73 -10.32
N LEU A 180 8.99 -21.18 -10.13
CA LEU A 180 9.44 -22.54 -10.45
C LEU A 180 8.66 -23.60 -9.68
N LEU A 181 8.36 -23.34 -8.41
CA LEU A 181 7.63 -24.25 -7.51
C LEU A 181 6.14 -24.38 -7.84
N GLY A 182 5.69 -23.88 -8.99
CA GLY A 182 4.30 -24.02 -9.41
C GLY A 182 3.32 -23.34 -8.45
N LEU A 183 3.78 -22.42 -7.59
CA LEU A 183 2.93 -21.61 -6.74
C LEU A 183 2.16 -20.55 -7.57
N ASN A 184 1.70 -20.91 -8.78
CA ASN A 184 0.78 -20.14 -9.58
C ASN A 184 -0.65 -20.45 -9.14
N LEU A 185 -0.98 -20.03 -7.92
CA LEU A 185 -2.35 -19.74 -7.56
C LEU A 185 -2.55 -18.25 -7.80
N GLU A 186 -2.68 -17.87 -9.07
CA GLU A 186 -3.19 -16.55 -9.43
C GLU A 186 -4.52 -16.40 -8.67
N SER A 187 -4.53 -15.59 -7.60
CA SER A 187 -5.62 -15.32 -6.64
C SER A 187 -5.55 -15.94 -5.23
N SER A 188 -4.46 -16.60 -4.79
CA SER A 188 -4.36 -17.01 -3.37
C SER A 188 -3.78 -15.90 -2.45
N PRO A 189 -4.35 -15.69 -1.24
CA PRO A 189 -3.78 -14.77 -0.24
C PRO A 189 -2.33 -15.09 0.15
N LEU A 190 -1.96 -16.38 0.09
CA LEU A 190 -0.60 -16.85 0.36
C LEU A 190 0.40 -16.29 -0.66
N MET A 191 0.04 -16.31 -1.95
CA MET A 191 0.90 -15.80 -3.01
C MET A 191 1.06 -14.28 -2.99
N ALA A 192 0.00 -13.56 -2.61
CA ALA A 192 0.09 -12.12 -2.36
C ALA A 192 1.10 -11.82 -1.24
N ASN A 193 1.02 -12.54 -0.12
CA ASN A 193 1.94 -12.37 1.01
C ASN A 193 3.40 -12.74 0.65
N ILE A 194 3.60 -13.85 -0.06
CA ILE A 194 4.94 -14.25 -0.55
C ILE A 194 5.52 -13.16 -1.46
N THR A 195 4.75 -12.70 -2.43
CA THR A 195 5.19 -11.65 -3.37
C THR A 195 5.52 -10.35 -2.61
N GLU A 196 4.69 -9.95 -1.66
CA GLU A 196 4.91 -8.76 -0.84
C GLU A 196 6.17 -8.87 0.04
N LEU A 197 6.41 -10.03 0.65
CA LEU A 197 7.62 -10.30 1.43
C LEU A 197 8.87 -10.23 0.53
N LEU A 198 8.83 -10.85 -0.65
CA LEU A 198 9.92 -10.76 -1.62
C LEU A 198 10.18 -9.32 -2.09
N VAL A 199 9.13 -8.52 -2.34
CA VAL A 199 9.27 -7.11 -2.70
C VAL A 199 9.98 -6.32 -1.59
N GLY A 200 9.63 -6.56 -0.32
CA GLY A 200 10.39 -5.94 0.77
C GLY A 200 11.82 -6.47 0.88
N ALA A 201 12.04 -7.74 0.53
CA ALA A 201 13.37 -8.34 0.56
C ALA A 201 14.34 -7.68 -0.44
N VAL A 202 13.89 -7.35 -1.66
CA VAL A 202 14.74 -6.69 -2.66
C VAL A 202 15.07 -5.23 -2.29
N LEU A 203 14.19 -4.59 -1.51
CA LEU A 203 14.39 -3.22 -0.99
C LEU A 203 15.38 -3.17 0.18
N ASP A 204 15.48 -4.24 0.98
CA ASP A 204 16.31 -4.26 2.19
C ASP A 204 17.74 -4.75 1.91
N HIS A 205 18.71 -3.86 2.04
CA HIS A 205 20.12 -4.16 1.81
C HIS A 205 20.69 -5.25 2.74
N ARG A 206 20.05 -5.52 3.90
CA ARG A 206 20.45 -6.57 4.83
C ARG A 206 20.23 -7.97 4.25
N LEU A 207 19.37 -8.13 3.25
CA LEU A 207 19.13 -9.42 2.61
C LEU A 207 20.05 -9.73 1.43
N MET A 208 20.80 -8.76 0.91
CA MET A 208 21.72 -8.99 -0.22
C MET A 208 22.79 -10.08 0.00
N PRO A 209 23.34 -10.31 1.21
CA PRO A 209 24.32 -11.37 1.44
C PRO A 209 23.72 -12.79 1.38
N PHE A 210 22.39 -12.94 1.44
CA PHE A 210 21.76 -14.25 1.44
C PHE A 210 21.52 -14.74 0.00
N LYS A 211 21.64 -16.05 -0.18
CA LYS A 211 21.35 -16.70 -1.45
C LYS A 211 19.88 -16.52 -1.85
N PRO A 212 19.57 -16.30 -3.14
CA PRO A 212 18.21 -16.24 -3.65
C PRO A 212 17.31 -17.40 -3.19
N SER A 213 17.83 -18.63 -3.20
CA SER A 213 17.14 -19.83 -2.73
C SER A 213 16.72 -19.75 -1.26
N LEU A 214 17.62 -19.23 -0.42
CA LEU A 214 17.39 -19.05 1.02
C LEU A 214 16.35 -17.98 1.30
N ILE A 215 16.36 -16.87 0.55
CA ILE A 215 15.35 -15.81 0.65
C ILE A 215 13.98 -16.36 0.24
N ALA A 216 13.91 -17.11 -0.86
CA ALA A 216 12.67 -17.73 -1.34
C ALA A 216 12.07 -18.69 -0.29
N LEU A 217 12.86 -19.65 0.19
CA LEU A 217 12.41 -20.61 1.20
C LEU A 217 12.00 -19.92 2.51
N SER A 218 12.79 -18.95 2.98
CA SER A 218 12.48 -18.22 4.22
C SER A 218 11.18 -17.42 4.06
N THR A 219 10.91 -16.90 2.87
CA THR A 219 9.66 -16.18 2.57
C THR A 219 8.45 -17.12 2.53
N ILE A 220 8.60 -18.31 1.94
CA ILE A 220 7.59 -19.37 1.99
C ILE A 220 7.30 -19.73 3.44
N TRP A 221 8.35 -19.91 4.25
CA TRP A 221 8.20 -20.25 5.66
C TRP A 221 7.45 -19.16 6.44
N CYS A 222 7.88 -17.90 6.35
CA CYS A 222 7.17 -16.77 6.98
C CYS A 222 5.70 -16.68 6.56
N SER A 223 5.38 -17.07 5.33
CA SER A 223 4.01 -17.05 4.81
C SER A 223 3.18 -18.24 5.27
N LEU A 224 3.78 -19.43 5.39
CA LEU A 224 3.12 -20.64 5.91
C LEU A 224 2.81 -20.54 7.40
N ASP A 225 3.62 -19.80 8.17
CA ASP A 225 3.38 -19.58 9.60
C ASP A 225 2.08 -18.78 9.87
N LEU A 226 1.50 -18.15 8.85
CA LEU A 226 0.18 -17.50 8.92
C LEU A 226 -0.99 -18.50 8.81
N LEU A 227 -0.72 -19.75 8.44
CA LEU A 227 -1.72 -20.81 8.30
C LEU A 227 -1.76 -21.71 9.54
N PRO A 228 -2.89 -22.41 9.80
CA PRO A 228 -2.99 -23.37 10.89
C PRO A 228 -1.89 -24.46 10.83
N PRO A 229 -1.37 -24.93 11.98
CA PRO A 229 -0.28 -25.92 12.04
C PRO A 229 -0.50 -27.20 11.23
N ILE A 230 -1.76 -27.64 11.13
CA ILE A 230 -2.17 -28.83 10.37
C ILE A 230 -1.85 -28.70 8.87
N THR A 231 -1.89 -27.48 8.34
CA THR A 231 -1.61 -27.19 6.92
C THR A 231 -0.17 -26.73 6.68
N SER A 232 0.43 -26.00 7.64
CA SER A 232 1.73 -25.38 7.45
C SER A 232 2.91 -26.35 7.64
N GLN A 233 2.82 -27.29 8.57
CA GLN A 233 3.95 -28.20 8.85
C GLN A 233 4.25 -29.20 7.72
N PRO A 234 3.26 -29.89 7.11
CA PRO A 234 3.53 -30.78 5.98
C PRO A 234 4.12 -30.01 4.79
N SER A 235 3.54 -28.85 4.47
CA SER A 235 4.00 -27.97 3.39
C SER A 235 5.43 -27.48 3.61
N LEU A 236 5.77 -27.06 4.84
CA LEU A 236 7.13 -26.63 5.16
C LEU A 236 8.14 -27.77 5.04
N SER A 237 7.79 -28.97 5.49
CA SER A 237 8.67 -30.13 5.38
C SER A 237 8.96 -30.51 3.93
N TYR A 238 7.96 -30.36 3.05
CA TYR A 238 8.10 -30.54 1.61
C TYR A 238 9.11 -29.54 1.02
N PHE A 239 8.92 -28.24 1.25
CA PHE A 239 9.85 -27.23 0.72
C PHE A 239 11.25 -27.35 1.32
N MET A 240 11.39 -27.73 2.59
CA MET A 240 12.71 -27.99 3.18
C MET A 240 13.46 -29.12 2.47
N ARG A 241 12.75 -30.17 2.04
CA ARG A 241 13.33 -31.25 1.22
C ARG A 241 13.74 -30.74 -0.15
N LEU A 242 12.84 -30.01 -0.84
CA LEU A 242 13.11 -29.41 -2.15
C LEU A 242 14.36 -28.53 -2.20
N PHE A 243 14.69 -27.83 -1.12
CA PHE A 243 15.89 -26.99 -1.02
C PHE A 243 17.09 -27.71 -0.39
N ASN A 244 17.10 -29.05 -0.36
CA ASN A 244 18.16 -29.89 0.20
C ASN A 244 18.52 -29.54 1.65
N HIS A 245 17.53 -29.24 2.49
CA HIS A 245 17.70 -28.88 3.91
C HIS A 245 18.79 -27.80 4.12
N PRO A 246 18.50 -26.54 3.80
CA PRO A 246 19.50 -25.48 3.91
C PRO A 246 20.02 -25.32 5.33
N HIS A 247 21.22 -24.76 5.45
CA HIS A 247 21.90 -24.59 6.74
C HIS A 247 21.00 -23.82 7.71
N LYS A 248 20.61 -24.48 8.80
CA LYS A 248 19.60 -23.98 9.75
C LYS A 248 19.93 -22.58 10.26
N ASP A 249 21.20 -22.32 10.56
CA ASP A 249 21.62 -21.02 11.11
C ASP A 249 21.52 -19.88 10.09
N GLU A 250 21.82 -20.13 8.81
CA GLU A 250 21.70 -19.10 7.77
C GLU A 250 20.23 -18.81 7.48
N MET A 251 19.41 -19.85 7.44
CA MET A 251 17.97 -19.73 7.25
C MET A 251 17.31 -18.95 8.38
N MET A 252 17.66 -19.24 9.65
CA MET A 252 17.14 -18.49 10.80
C MET A 252 17.56 -17.02 10.77
N LYS A 253 18.80 -16.71 10.32
CA LYS A 253 19.25 -15.32 10.14
C LYS A 253 18.47 -14.60 9.04
N CYS A 254 18.31 -15.24 7.88
CA CYS A 254 17.54 -14.69 6.76
C CYS A 254 16.08 -14.43 7.17
N ARG A 255 15.49 -15.42 7.85
CA ARG A 255 14.13 -15.36 8.40
C ARG A 255 14.00 -14.23 9.41
N ALA A 256 14.93 -14.06 10.34
CA ALA A 256 14.86 -12.97 11.32
C ALA A 256 14.86 -11.58 10.65
N VAL A 257 15.59 -11.42 9.54
CA VAL A 257 15.54 -10.17 8.76
C VAL A 257 14.20 -10.02 8.03
N LEU A 258 13.65 -11.11 7.45
CA LEU A 258 12.32 -11.09 6.82
C LEU A 258 11.19 -10.82 7.81
N GLU A 259 11.25 -11.42 9.00
CA GLU A 259 10.36 -11.14 10.12
C GLU A 259 10.53 -9.70 10.59
N ALA A 260 11.76 -9.18 10.64
CA ALA A 260 11.99 -7.77 10.93
C ALA A 260 11.42 -6.89 9.81
N ILE A 261 11.48 -7.28 8.53
CA ILE A 261 10.82 -6.57 7.42
C ILE A 261 9.29 -6.63 7.57
N GLN A 262 8.74 -7.78 7.95
CA GLN A 262 7.32 -7.97 8.25
C GLN A 262 6.89 -7.17 9.49
N SER A 263 7.80 -7.05 10.47
CA SER A 263 7.62 -6.38 11.75
C SER A 263 8.05 -4.91 11.77
N SER A 264 8.76 -4.41 10.74
CA SER A 264 9.12 -3.01 10.45
C SER A 264 8.16 -2.40 9.41
N ARG A 265 7.41 -3.26 8.70
CA ARG A 265 6.07 -2.95 8.16
C ARG A 265 5.00 -2.86 9.27
N CYS A 266 5.33 -3.31 10.48
CA CYS A 266 4.80 -2.83 11.77
C CYS A 266 5.81 -1.80 12.33
N PRO A 267 5.52 -0.72 13.08
CA PRO A 267 6.60 0.12 13.59
C PRO A 267 7.12 -0.41 14.93
N GLN A 268 8.42 -0.71 14.99
CA GLN A 268 9.19 -0.53 16.22
C GLN A 268 10.11 0.68 16.02
N SER A 269 10.10 1.61 16.98
CA SER A 269 11.11 2.67 17.12
C SER A 269 11.72 2.64 18.54
N PRO A 270 12.99 3.06 18.71
CA PRO A 270 13.76 2.78 19.92
C PRO A 270 13.55 3.77 21.06
N THR A 271 13.42 3.20 22.25
CA THR A 271 13.83 3.69 23.59
C THR A 271 13.48 5.13 23.99
N SER A 272 12.30 5.29 24.60
CA SER A 272 12.21 5.89 25.94
C SER A 272 11.44 4.91 26.82
N VAL A 273 12.11 4.35 27.83
CA VAL A 273 11.51 3.46 28.83
C VAL A 273 10.49 4.25 29.64
N LEU A 274 9.23 4.23 29.22
CA LEU A 274 8.06 4.38 30.05
C LEU A 274 6.97 3.53 29.41
N MET A 275 6.45 2.55 30.17
CA MET A 275 5.46 1.57 29.72
C MET A 275 4.27 2.26 29.04
N LYS A 276 4.07 2.02 27.74
CA LYS A 276 2.85 2.39 27.01
C LYS A 276 2.14 1.12 26.56
N ASP A 277 0.83 1.11 26.77
CA ASP A 277 -0.12 0.05 26.40
C ASP A 277 0.12 -0.47 24.97
N GLN A 278 0.26 -1.78 24.81
CA GLN A 278 0.66 -2.43 23.55
C GLN A 278 -0.45 -2.53 22.48
N ASN A 279 -1.52 -1.71 22.53
CA ASN A 279 -2.73 -1.97 21.72
C ASN A 279 -3.47 -0.69 21.25
N ALA A 280 -2.75 0.38 20.90
CA ALA A 280 -3.33 1.64 20.43
C ALA A 280 -2.80 2.07 19.04
N GLU A 281 -3.70 2.49 18.14
CA GLU A 281 -3.36 3.18 16.89
C GLU A 281 -3.12 4.67 17.13
N GLN A 282 -2.32 5.31 16.28
CA GLN A 282 -2.06 6.75 16.36
C GLN A 282 -2.74 7.51 15.22
N ILE A 283 -3.38 8.62 15.57
CA ILE A 283 -3.88 9.59 14.60
C ILE A 283 -3.10 10.89 14.80
N ILE A 284 -2.45 11.34 13.74
CA ILE A 284 -1.67 12.58 13.68
C ILE A 284 -2.53 13.60 12.96
N ILE A 285 -2.94 14.64 13.66
CA ILE A 285 -3.82 15.69 13.13
C ILE A 285 -2.96 16.92 12.87
N VAL A 286 -2.87 17.31 11.60
CA VAL A 286 -2.02 18.40 11.12
C VAL A 286 -2.90 19.52 10.58
N ASN A 287 -2.63 20.76 10.99
CA ASN A 287 -3.24 21.94 10.40
C ASN A 287 -2.26 22.60 9.43
N ASN A 288 -2.48 22.41 8.13
CA ASN A 288 -1.74 23.08 7.06
C ASN A 288 -2.52 24.29 6.48
N CYS A 289 -3.63 24.68 7.11
CA CYS A 289 -4.35 25.90 6.73
C CYS A 289 -3.58 27.15 7.20
N ASN A 290 -3.82 28.29 6.55
CA ASN A 290 -3.25 29.59 6.94
C ASN A 290 -3.92 30.22 8.17
N GLU A 291 -4.86 29.52 8.78
CA GLU A 291 -5.63 29.95 9.95
C GLU A 291 -5.75 28.81 10.96
N SER A 292 -6.15 29.15 12.18
CA SER A 292 -6.44 28.15 13.21
C SER A 292 -7.67 27.32 12.83
N VAL A 293 -7.56 26.02 13.05
CA VAL A 293 -8.68 25.08 12.96
C VAL A 293 -8.93 24.54 14.35
N TRP A 294 -10.19 24.23 14.66
CA TRP A 294 -10.55 23.54 15.88
C TRP A 294 -11.05 22.14 15.56
N PRO A 295 -10.18 21.11 15.55
CA PRO A 295 -10.63 19.76 15.29
C PRO A 295 -11.72 19.34 16.28
N GLY A 296 -12.78 18.73 15.76
CA GLY A 296 -13.78 17.99 16.51
C GLY A 296 -13.54 16.49 16.35
N ILE A 297 -13.73 15.74 17.43
CA ILE A 297 -13.58 14.27 17.46
C ILE A 297 -14.82 13.68 18.07
N LEU A 298 -15.35 12.63 17.45
CA LEU A 298 -16.46 11.85 17.99
C LEU A 298 -16.17 10.36 17.83
N GLY A 299 -16.08 9.64 18.96
CA GLY A 299 -16.11 8.19 18.97
C GLY A 299 -17.51 7.67 18.63
N GLY A 300 -17.58 6.53 17.94
CA GLY A 300 -18.82 5.81 17.67
C GLY A 300 -19.48 5.27 18.95
N ALA A 301 -20.63 4.61 18.79
CA ALA A 301 -21.37 4.06 19.93
C ALA A 301 -20.49 3.13 20.78
N GLY A 302 -20.38 3.42 22.08
CA GLY A 302 -19.57 2.66 23.03
C GLY A 302 -18.06 2.92 22.95
N GLN A 303 -17.60 3.84 22.10
CA GLN A 303 -16.20 4.20 21.95
C GLN A 303 -15.86 5.47 22.73
N ASN A 304 -14.65 5.50 23.29
CA ASN A 304 -14.12 6.69 23.97
C ASN A 304 -13.93 7.82 22.94
N THR A 305 -14.13 9.07 23.38
CA THR A 305 -13.84 10.26 22.56
C THR A 305 -12.57 10.94 23.07
N PRO A 306 -11.43 10.85 22.35
CA PRO A 306 -10.18 11.48 22.74
C PRO A 306 -10.27 13.01 22.85
N LYS A 307 -9.38 13.61 23.65
CA LYS A 307 -9.26 15.08 23.81
C LYS A 307 -10.59 15.76 24.15
N GLU A 308 -11.46 15.07 24.88
CA GLU A 308 -12.80 15.55 25.26
C GLU A 308 -13.66 15.98 24.05
N GLY A 309 -13.31 15.49 22.86
CA GLY A 309 -14.01 15.73 21.60
C GLY A 309 -13.60 16.98 20.84
N GLY A 310 -12.62 17.76 21.30
CA GLY A 310 -12.11 18.87 20.48
C GLY A 310 -11.02 19.69 21.13
N PHE A 311 -10.25 20.40 20.31
CA PHE A 311 -9.15 21.25 20.76
C PHE A 311 -8.83 22.34 19.72
N LEU A 312 -7.98 23.31 20.09
CA LEU A 312 -7.41 24.30 19.16
C LEU A 312 -6.17 23.72 18.48
N LEU A 313 -6.06 23.88 17.17
CA LEU A 313 -4.88 23.54 16.39
C LEU A 313 -4.46 24.74 15.53
N GLY A 314 -3.38 25.42 15.91
CA GLY A 314 -2.85 26.57 15.18
C GLY A 314 -2.27 26.19 13.83
N SER A 315 -2.08 27.19 12.95
CA SER A 315 -1.45 26.98 11.63
C SER A 315 -0.04 26.37 11.78
N GLY A 316 0.25 25.33 11.00
CA GLY A 316 1.50 24.59 11.01
C GLY A 316 1.69 23.65 12.21
N GLN A 317 0.72 23.55 13.12
CA GLN A 317 0.80 22.67 14.27
C GLN A 317 0.30 21.26 13.96
N GLU A 318 0.81 20.30 14.71
CA GLU A 318 0.33 18.93 14.73
C GLU A 318 0.05 18.44 16.15
N VAL A 319 -0.92 17.53 16.28
CA VAL A 319 -1.24 16.82 17.52
C VAL A 319 -1.35 15.35 17.23
N VAL A 320 -0.66 14.53 18.02
CA VAL A 320 -0.81 13.06 17.99
C VAL A 320 -1.80 12.65 19.07
N ILE A 321 -2.78 11.82 18.69
CA ILE A 321 -3.71 11.16 19.60
C ILE A 321 -3.54 9.64 19.48
N ASP A 322 -3.50 8.96 20.63
CA ASP A 322 -3.55 7.51 20.71
C ASP A 322 -5.04 7.10 20.85
N VAL A 323 -5.51 6.18 20.00
CA VAL A 323 -6.87 5.59 20.06
C VAL A 323 -6.77 4.09 20.29
N PRO A 324 -7.71 3.47 21.01
CA PRO A 324 -7.63 2.03 21.30
C PRO A 324 -7.86 1.17 20.04
N ASP A 325 -7.34 -0.06 20.03
CA ASP A 325 -7.65 -1.06 19.00
C ASP A 325 -9.18 -1.18 18.79
N LYS A 326 -9.60 -1.29 17.53
CA LYS A 326 -11.02 -1.31 17.12
C LYS A 326 -11.76 0.00 17.37
N TRP A 327 -11.06 1.11 17.59
CA TRP A 327 -11.71 2.41 17.67
C TRP A 327 -12.40 2.74 16.34
N SER A 328 -13.61 3.25 16.45
CA SER A 328 -14.33 3.80 15.31
C SER A 328 -14.90 5.15 15.69
N GLY A 329 -14.87 6.07 14.74
CA GLY A 329 -15.34 7.42 14.96
C GLY A 329 -15.06 8.31 13.77
N ARG A 330 -15.22 9.61 13.99
CA ARG A 330 -15.06 10.65 12.97
C ARG A 330 -14.36 11.88 13.52
N ILE A 331 -13.67 12.57 12.62
CA ILE A 331 -12.92 13.80 12.88
C ILE A 331 -13.29 14.83 11.82
N TRP A 332 -13.47 16.08 12.22
CA TRP A 332 -13.77 17.19 11.31
C TRP A 332 -13.07 18.47 11.76
N GLY A 333 -12.91 19.43 10.86
CA GLY A 333 -12.37 20.75 11.18
C GLY A 333 -13.48 21.77 11.42
N ARG A 334 -13.28 22.67 12.38
CA ARG A 334 -14.14 23.83 12.63
C ARG A 334 -13.37 25.12 12.35
N GLN A 335 -14.02 26.09 11.72
CA GLN A 335 -13.42 27.37 11.33
C GLN A 335 -14.19 28.56 11.91
N GLY A 336 -13.50 29.70 12.04
CA GLY A 336 -14.11 30.93 12.55
C GLY A 336 -14.60 30.83 14.00
N CYS A 337 -13.91 30.02 14.82
CA CYS A 337 -14.33 29.79 16.20
C CYS A 337 -13.89 30.91 17.14
N ASN A 338 -14.76 31.25 18.10
CA ASN A 338 -14.44 32.11 19.22
C ASN A 338 -14.99 31.50 20.50
N PHE A 339 -14.11 31.18 21.45
CA PHE A 339 -14.45 30.58 22.74
C PHE A 339 -13.94 31.45 23.88
N ASP A 340 -14.73 31.55 24.96
CA ASP A 340 -14.33 32.17 26.20
C ASP A 340 -13.33 31.29 26.99
N SER A 341 -12.90 31.77 28.16
CA SER A 341 -11.98 31.04 29.04
C SER A 341 -12.54 29.72 29.58
N ASN A 342 -13.86 29.53 29.51
CA ASN A 342 -14.53 28.29 29.91
C ASN A 342 -14.77 27.35 28.73
N GLY A 343 -14.25 27.67 27.54
CA GLY A 343 -14.44 26.89 26.33
C GLY A 343 -15.85 26.98 25.74
N LYS A 344 -16.65 28.01 26.09
CA LYS A 344 -17.99 28.24 25.54
C LYS A 344 -17.95 29.33 24.47
N GLY A 345 -18.69 29.13 23.38
CA GLY A 345 -18.58 30.01 22.22
C GLY A 345 -19.36 29.51 21.02
N SER A 346 -18.82 29.73 19.82
CA SER A 346 -19.40 29.25 18.56
C SER A 346 -18.34 29.21 17.45
N CYS A 347 -18.54 28.34 16.47
CA CYS A 347 -17.81 28.32 15.20
C CYS A 347 -18.71 28.71 14.02
N GLU A 348 -18.12 29.22 12.93
CA GLU A 348 -18.87 29.55 11.71
C GLU A 348 -19.34 28.30 10.96
N THR A 349 -18.50 27.24 10.97
CA THR A 349 -18.76 25.93 10.38
C THR A 349 -18.29 24.80 11.30
N GLY A 350 -18.98 23.65 11.22
CA GLY A 350 -18.66 22.45 12.00
C GLY A 350 -18.87 22.56 13.51
N ASP A 351 -19.58 23.59 14.00
CA ASP A 351 -19.80 23.81 15.44
C ASP A 351 -20.39 22.57 16.12
N CYS A 352 -20.10 22.34 17.40
CA CYS A 352 -20.58 21.17 18.13
C CYS A 352 -21.34 21.56 19.41
N GLY A 353 -22.26 22.52 19.27
CA GLY A 353 -23.11 23.00 20.36
C GLY A 353 -22.46 24.11 21.20
N GLY A 354 -21.60 24.91 20.58
CA GLY A 354 -20.97 26.09 21.15
C GLY A 354 -19.91 25.78 22.20
N ARG A 355 -19.18 24.67 22.03
CA ARG A 355 -18.17 24.17 22.99
C ARG A 355 -16.84 23.89 22.31
N LEU A 356 -15.74 24.23 22.97
CA LEU A 356 -14.39 23.90 22.54
C LEU A 356 -14.20 22.37 22.52
N HIS A 357 -14.58 21.73 23.62
CA HIS A 357 -14.60 20.27 23.78
C HIS A 357 -16.00 19.75 23.44
N CYS A 358 -16.14 19.05 22.32
CA CYS A 358 -17.46 18.66 21.79
C CYS A 358 -18.21 17.66 22.67
N GLY A 359 -17.53 16.93 23.57
CA GLY A 359 -18.19 16.13 24.62
C GLY A 359 -19.18 15.10 24.09
N GLY A 360 -18.89 14.48 22.94
CA GLY A 360 -19.77 13.48 22.30
C GLY A 360 -20.81 14.06 21.34
N VAL A 361 -20.82 15.38 21.10
CA VAL A 361 -21.69 16.02 20.10
C VAL A 361 -20.98 16.04 18.74
N GLY A 362 -21.67 15.61 17.68
CA GLY A 362 -21.16 15.71 16.32
C GLY A 362 -21.13 17.14 15.80
N GLY A 363 -20.32 17.40 14.77
CA GLY A 363 -20.29 18.70 14.09
C GLY A 363 -21.60 19.02 13.38
N GLU A 364 -22.01 20.28 13.43
CA GLU A 364 -23.14 20.82 12.70
C GLU A 364 -22.76 20.97 11.21
N PRO A 365 -23.50 20.32 10.29
CA PRO A 365 -23.23 20.43 8.86
C PRO A 365 -23.47 21.85 8.29
N PRO A 366 -22.74 22.28 7.23
CA PRO A 366 -21.82 21.46 6.45
C PRO A 366 -20.46 21.28 7.12
N ALA A 367 -19.98 20.03 7.14
CA ALA A 367 -18.68 19.67 7.70
C ALA A 367 -18.08 18.52 6.90
N THR A 368 -16.87 18.73 6.38
CA THR A 368 -16.11 17.65 5.74
C THR A 368 -15.66 16.68 6.83
N LEU A 369 -16.04 15.40 6.70
CA LEU A 369 -15.74 14.37 7.69
C LEU A 369 -14.58 13.50 7.24
N VAL A 370 -13.74 13.12 8.19
CA VAL A 370 -12.85 11.98 8.08
C VAL A 370 -13.44 10.88 8.95
N GLU A 371 -13.76 9.74 8.37
CA GLU A 371 -14.42 8.61 9.05
C GLU A 371 -13.49 7.41 9.08
N MET A 372 -13.48 6.68 10.20
CA MET A 372 -12.64 5.50 10.33
C MET A 372 -13.19 4.44 11.27
N THR A 373 -12.87 3.19 10.96
CA THR A 373 -13.04 2.01 11.80
C THR A 373 -11.71 1.25 11.78
N LEU A 374 -10.95 1.33 12.87
CA LEU A 374 -9.60 0.78 12.97
C LEU A 374 -9.65 -0.67 13.47
N GLY A 375 -10.28 -1.54 12.68
CA GLY A 375 -10.51 -2.94 13.02
C GLY A 375 -11.86 -3.20 13.69
N SER A 376 -12.23 -4.47 13.77
CA SER A 376 -13.44 -4.97 14.41
C SER A 376 -13.15 -6.27 15.18
N SER A 377 -14.17 -6.84 15.84
CA SER A 377 -14.05 -8.16 16.45
C SER A 377 -13.80 -9.29 15.44
N THR A 378 -14.09 -9.06 14.16
CA THR A 378 -14.04 -10.07 13.09
C THR A 378 -12.98 -9.79 12.02
N SER A 379 -12.35 -8.61 12.02
CA SER A 379 -11.34 -8.23 11.04
C SER A 379 -10.34 -7.23 11.61
N ALA A 380 -9.06 -7.43 11.33
CA ALA A 380 -8.00 -6.47 11.66
C ALA A 380 -7.82 -5.36 10.60
N LEU A 381 -8.62 -5.37 9.52
CA LEU A 381 -8.55 -4.34 8.48
C LEU A 381 -9.14 -3.04 8.99
N HIS A 382 -8.47 -1.93 8.68
CA HIS A 382 -9.04 -0.62 8.93
C HIS A 382 -9.76 -0.13 7.67
N PHE A 383 -10.87 0.55 7.91
CA PHE A 383 -11.68 1.22 6.91
C PHE A 383 -11.61 2.71 7.21
N TYR A 384 -11.33 3.51 6.20
CA TYR A 384 -11.30 4.96 6.36
C TYR A 384 -11.61 5.68 5.06
N ASP A 385 -12.18 6.86 5.19
CA ASP A 385 -12.60 7.67 4.08
C ASP A 385 -12.70 9.17 4.47
N VAL A 386 -12.83 9.99 3.44
CA VAL A 386 -13.26 11.39 3.56
C VAL A 386 -14.66 11.45 2.98
N SER A 387 -15.58 12.10 3.68
CA SER A 387 -17.00 12.09 3.36
C SER A 387 -17.56 13.51 3.26
N LEU A 388 -18.23 13.76 2.15
CA LEU A 388 -18.98 14.98 1.83
C LEU A 388 -20.50 14.76 1.94
N VAL A 389 -20.92 13.62 2.53
CA VAL A 389 -22.33 13.32 2.78
C VAL A 389 -22.98 14.40 3.64
N ASP A 390 -22.22 14.92 4.61
CA ASP A 390 -22.60 16.05 5.47
C ASP A 390 -22.10 17.40 4.91
N GLY A 391 -21.79 17.48 3.62
CA GLY A 391 -21.32 18.70 2.97
C GLY A 391 -19.82 18.96 3.14
N PHE A 392 -19.40 20.17 2.79
CA PHE A 392 -18.02 20.60 2.78
C PHE A 392 -17.84 21.92 3.54
N ASN A 393 -16.77 22.06 4.30
CA ASN A 393 -16.36 23.36 4.86
C ASN A 393 -14.87 23.66 4.60
N LEU A 394 -13.98 22.68 4.79
CA LEU A 394 -12.57 22.81 4.44
C LEU A 394 -11.98 21.54 3.77
N PRO A 395 -10.90 21.68 3.00
CA PRO A 395 -10.18 20.55 2.44
C PRO A 395 -9.54 19.68 3.53
N VAL A 396 -9.59 18.37 3.35
CA VAL A 396 -8.96 17.40 4.27
C VAL A 396 -8.47 16.17 3.53
N SER A 397 -7.40 15.58 4.02
CA SER A 397 -6.94 14.25 3.62
C SER A 397 -6.67 13.39 4.83
N MET A 398 -6.80 12.08 4.64
CA MET A 398 -6.32 11.05 5.56
C MET A 398 -5.46 10.06 4.78
N LYS A 399 -4.23 9.85 5.27
CA LYS A 399 -3.29 8.88 4.71
C LYS A 399 -2.62 8.07 5.82
N PRO A 400 -2.38 6.77 5.63
CA PRO A 400 -1.58 5.99 6.57
C PRO A 400 -0.10 6.40 6.55
N VAL A 401 0.56 6.38 7.71
CA VAL A 401 2.01 6.58 7.87
C VAL A 401 2.67 5.23 8.03
N GLY A 402 3.22 4.74 6.93
CA GLY A 402 3.53 3.31 6.81
C GLY A 402 2.24 2.49 6.68
N GLY A 403 2.28 1.46 5.85
CA GLY A 403 1.14 0.63 5.51
C GLY A 403 1.52 -0.35 4.41
N GLY A 404 0.82 -1.48 4.33
CA GLY A 404 1.04 -2.50 3.31
C GLY A 404 0.61 -2.06 1.90
N ILE A 405 0.77 -2.95 0.93
CA ILE A 405 0.27 -2.72 -0.45
C ILE A 405 -1.27 -2.53 -0.40
N GLY A 406 -1.79 -1.48 -1.06
CA GLY A 406 -3.24 -1.19 -1.14
C GLY A 406 -3.74 -0.07 -0.22
N CYS A 407 -2.87 0.54 0.59
CA CYS A 407 -3.18 1.74 1.37
C CYS A 407 -3.27 2.99 0.47
N GLY A 408 -4.49 3.45 0.18
CA GLY A 408 -4.74 4.66 -0.58
C GLY A 408 -4.78 5.93 0.28
N VAL A 409 -5.08 7.06 -0.38
CA VAL A 409 -5.31 8.35 0.27
C VAL A 409 -6.79 8.66 0.15
N ALA A 410 -7.47 8.87 1.29
CA ALA A 410 -8.80 9.43 1.31
C ALA A 410 -8.68 10.95 1.33
N SER A 411 -9.32 11.66 0.40
CA SER A 411 -9.09 13.10 0.31
C SER A 411 -10.15 13.88 -0.46
N CYS A 412 -10.37 15.11 0.01
CA CYS A 412 -10.95 16.20 -0.75
C CYS A 412 -10.03 17.41 -0.58
N GLU A 413 -9.12 17.60 -1.54
CA GLU A 413 -7.99 18.55 -1.44
C GLU A 413 -8.32 19.92 -2.05
N VAL A 414 -9.39 19.99 -2.84
CA VAL A 414 -9.86 21.20 -3.50
C VAL A 414 -10.85 21.94 -2.59
N ASP A 415 -10.80 23.27 -2.59
CA ASP A 415 -11.79 24.10 -1.90
C ASP A 415 -13.11 24.13 -2.68
N VAL A 416 -14.04 23.24 -2.32
CA VAL A 416 -15.38 23.13 -2.93
C VAL A 416 -16.18 24.42 -2.76
N ASN A 417 -15.86 25.28 -1.79
CA ASN A 417 -16.57 26.55 -1.59
C ASN A 417 -16.43 27.48 -2.80
N ILE A 418 -15.34 27.36 -3.58
CA ILE A 418 -15.08 28.19 -4.78
C ILE A 418 -16.10 27.92 -5.89
N CYS A 419 -16.54 26.66 -6.02
CA CYS A 419 -17.47 26.22 -7.06
C CYS A 419 -18.78 25.66 -6.49
N CYS A 420 -19.11 26.02 -5.24
CA CYS A 420 -20.34 25.59 -4.60
C CYS A 420 -21.55 26.17 -5.35
N PRO A 421 -22.52 25.35 -5.79
CA PRO A 421 -23.74 25.84 -6.39
C PRO A 421 -24.49 26.78 -5.43
N SER A 422 -25.07 27.85 -5.95
CA SER A 422 -25.73 28.90 -5.15
C SER A 422 -26.83 28.37 -4.22
N THR A 423 -27.50 27.27 -4.59
CA THR A 423 -28.52 26.60 -3.78
C THR A 423 -27.95 25.83 -2.58
N LEU A 424 -26.64 25.55 -2.58
CA LEU A 424 -25.92 24.80 -1.54
C LEU A 424 -25.02 25.69 -0.67
N GLU A 425 -24.79 26.95 -1.05
CA GLU A 425 -23.89 27.86 -0.33
C GLU A 425 -24.34 28.13 1.11
N VAL A 426 -23.36 28.10 2.03
CA VAL A 426 -23.47 28.71 3.37
C VAL A 426 -22.57 29.94 3.38
N ARG A 427 -23.17 31.12 3.60
CA ARG A 427 -22.45 32.39 3.54
C ARG A 427 -22.30 33.04 4.93
N ARG A 428 -21.19 33.74 5.11
CA ARG A 428 -20.93 34.70 6.20
C ARG A 428 -20.44 36.00 5.55
N GLY A 429 -21.29 37.03 5.58
CA GLY A 429 -21.07 38.23 4.78
C GLY A 429 -21.02 37.90 3.28
N SER A 430 -19.96 38.33 2.60
CA SER A 430 -19.74 38.06 1.16
C SER A 430 -19.10 36.70 0.87
N LYS A 431 -18.48 36.05 1.88
CA LYS A 431 -17.71 34.79 1.74
C LYS A 431 -18.62 33.56 1.85
N VAL A 432 -18.43 32.61 0.93
CA VAL A 432 -18.96 31.24 1.07
C VAL A 432 -18.02 30.50 2.03
N VAL A 433 -18.54 30.06 3.17
CA VAL A 433 -17.77 29.40 4.23
C VAL A 433 -18.00 27.88 4.28
N GLY A 434 -19.03 27.41 3.59
CA GLY A 434 -19.36 25.99 3.49
C GLY A 434 -20.29 25.72 2.31
N CYS A 435 -20.32 24.46 1.88
CA CYS A 435 -21.20 23.95 0.84
C CYS A 435 -22.03 22.80 1.39
N LYS A 436 -23.34 22.95 1.47
CA LYS A 436 -24.26 21.90 1.89
C LYS A 436 -24.20 20.72 0.92
N SER A 437 -24.40 19.51 1.43
CA SER A 437 -24.78 18.39 0.58
C SER A 437 -26.19 18.54 0.03
N ALA A 438 -26.51 17.79 -1.01
CA ALA A 438 -27.85 17.78 -1.58
C ALA A 438 -28.90 17.32 -0.55
N CYS A 439 -28.57 16.36 0.32
CA CYS A 439 -29.45 15.94 1.41
C CYS A 439 -29.79 17.12 2.34
N LEU A 440 -28.78 17.88 2.78
CA LEU A 440 -28.96 19.01 3.68
C LEU A 440 -29.76 20.15 3.06
N ALA A 441 -29.58 20.40 1.76
CA ALA A 441 -30.27 21.47 1.06
C ALA A 441 -31.70 21.10 0.65
N MET A 442 -31.91 19.87 0.18
CA MET A 442 -33.18 19.44 -0.42
C MET A 442 -34.10 18.71 0.56
N GLN A 443 -33.53 18.10 1.60
CA GLN A 443 -34.26 17.39 2.66
C GLN A 443 -35.26 16.34 2.16
N SER A 444 -34.96 15.71 1.02
CA SER A 444 -35.81 14.68 0.43
C SER A 444 -35.23 13.28 0.66
N ALA A 445 -36.10 12.27 0.67
CA ALA A 445 -35.71 10.88 0.86
C ALA A 445 -34.74 10.37 -0.22
N GLU A 446 -34.85 10.89 -1.44
CA GLU A 446 -33.96 10.54 -2.55
C GLU A 446 -32.54 11.07 -2.34
N TYR A 447 -32.39 12.35 -1.95
CA TYR A 447 -31.06 12.94 -1.72
C TYR A 447 -30.41 12.42 -0.42
N CYS A 448 -31.21 12.05 0.57
CA CYS A 448 -30.73 11.54 1.86
C CYS A 448 -30.64 10.01 1.93
N CYS A 449 -31.02 9.30 0.86
CA CYS A 449 -31.08 7.84 0.82
C CYS A 449 -31.85 7.23 2.00
N THR A 450 -33.06 7.72 2.28
CA THR A 450 -33.92 7.22 3.36
C THR A 450 -35.23 6.62 2.84
N GLY A 451 -35.96 5.91 3.71
CA GLY A 451 -37.23 5.28 3.35
C GLY A 451 -37.06 4.29 2.19
N GLN A 452 -37.79 4.49 1.10
CA GLN A 452 -37.69 3.64 -0.10
C GLN A 452 -36.32 3.70 -0.80
N TYR A 453 -35.52 4.74 -0.52
CA TYR A 453 -34.17 4.92 -1.03
C TYR A 453 -33.09 4.42 -0.07
N ALA A 454 -33.44 3.69 1.01
CA ALA A 454 -32.48 3.24 2.03
C ALA A 454 -31.58 2.07 1.62
N ASN A 455 -31.37 1.84 0.32
CA ASN A 455 -30.43 0.83 -0.17
C ASN A 455 -29.73 1.28 -1.47
N PRO A 456 -28.53 0.74 -1.79
CA PRO A 456 -27.76 1.11 -2.98
C PRO A 456 -28.47 0.84 -4.32
N ASN A 457 -29.42 -0.10 -4.34
CA ASN A 457 -30.16 -0.42 -5.55
C ASN A 457 -31.20 0.66 -5.89
N THR A 458 -31.73 1.36 -4.87
CA THR A 458 -32.76 2.38 -5.06
C THR A 458 -32.25 3.81 -4.94
N CYS A 459 -31.21 4.10 -4.12
CA CYS A 459 -30.58 5.42 -4.10
C CYS A 459 -29.50 5.55 -5.17
N LYS A 460 -29.78 6.32 -6.22
CA LYS A 460 -28.83 6.55 -7.32
C LYS A 460 -28.11 7.89 -7.16
N PRO A 461 -26.87 8.03 -7.68
CA PRO A 461 -26.16 9.29 -7.62
C PRO A 461 -26.94 10.37 -8.37
N THR A 462 -27.04 11.54 -7.74
CA THR A 462 -27.71 12.72 -8.32
C THR A 462 -26.68 13.63 -9.01
N LEU A 463 -27.14 14.68 -9.71
CA LEU A 463 -26.24 15.66 -10.32
C LEU A 463 -25.27 16.29 -9.30
N PHE A 464 -25.73 16.55 -8.08
CA PHE A 464 -24.89 17.09 -7.01
C PHE A 464 -23.86 16.08 -6.51
N ALA A 465 -24.23 14.79 -6.41
CA ALA A 465 -23.28 13.73 -6.05
C ALA A 465 -22.18 13.62 -7.13
N HIS A 466 -22.55 13.62 -8.41
CA HIS A 466 -21.59 13.64 -9.51
C HIS A 466 -20.68 14.87 -9.50
N LEU A 467 -21.21 16.06 -9.17
CA LEU A 467 -20.41 17.28 -9.04
C LEU A 467 -19.35 17.13 -7.94
N PHE A 468 -19.76 16.69 -6.74
CA PHE A 468 -18.83 16.50 -5.63
C PHE A 468 -17.82 15.40 -5.89
N LYS A 469 -18.22 14.31 -6.54
CA LYS A 469 -17.31 13.23 -6.96
C LYS A 469 -16.32 13.69 -8.03
N ALA A 470 -16.72 14.58 -8.94
CA ALA A 470 -15.82 15.15 -9.94
C ALA A 470 -14.77 16.07 -9.31
N ILE A 471 -15.14 16.85 -8.30
CA ILE A 471 -14.22 17.76 -7.59
C ILE A 471 -13.31 16.97 -6.63
N CYS A 472 -13.88 16.00 -5.90
CA CYS A 472 -13.20 15.20 -4.89
C CYS A 472 -13.40 13.70 -5.16
N PRO A 473 -12.68 13.12 -6.15
CA PRO A 473 -12.90 11.74 -6.58
C PRO A 473 -12.53 10.69 -5.53
N LYS A 474 -11.72 11.06 -4.53
CA LYS A 474 -11.27 10.21 -3.43
C LYS A 474 -12.10 10.39 -2.14
N ALA A 475 -13.29 11.00 -2.24
CA ALA A 475 -14.20 11.21 -1.13
C ALA A 475 -15.60 10.65 -1.44
N TYR A 476 -16.33 10.24 -0.41
CA TYR A 476 -17.76 9.93 -0.50
C TYR A 476 -18.55 11.18 -0.86
N SER A 477 -19.25 11.13 -1.98
CA SER A 477 -20.10 12.22 -2.48
C SER A 477 -21.56 12.13 -2.02
N TYR A 478 -22.02 10.92 -1.65
CA TYR A 478 -23.34 10.64 -1.09
C TYR A 478 -23.34 9.30 -0.33
N ALA A 479 -24.44 8.97 0.37
CA ALA A 479 -24.48 7.88 1.35
C ALA A 479 -24.18 6.46 0.79
N PHE A 480 -24.45 6.20 -0.49
CA PHE A 480 -24.19 4.90 -1.13
C PHE A 480 -23.20 5.01 -2.30
N ASP A 481 -22.26 5.96 -2.21
CA ASP A 481 -21.19 6.09 -3.21
C ASP A 481 -20.39 4.80 -3.37
N ASP A 482 -19.73 4.68 -4.50
CA ASP A 482 -19.01 3.47 -4.86
C ASP A 482 -17.81 3.18 -3.94
N SER A 483 -17.32 1.94 -4.00
CA SER A 483 -16.25 1.49 -3.11
C SER A 483 -14.88 2.14 -3.36
N SER A 484 -14.71 2.94 -4.42
CA SER A 484 -13.43 3.65 -4.69
C SER A 484 -13.15 4.73 -3.65
N SER A 485 -14.18 5.24 -2.98
CA SER A 485 -14.04 6.24 -1.90
C SER A 485 -13.62 5.64 -0.56
N LEU A 486 -13.72 4.31 -0.41
CA LEU A 486 -13.42 3.61 0.84
C LEU A 486 -12.05 2.94 0.78
N ASN A 487 -11.13 3.44 1.59
CA ASN A 487 -9.82 2.84 1.71
C ASN A 487 -9.85 1.69 2.71
N ARG A 488 -9.16 0.59 2.35
CA ARG A 488 -9.12 -0.65 3.12
C ARG A 488 -7.68 -1.07 3.30
N CYS A 489 -7.12 -0.76 4.46
CA CYS A 489 -5.72 -1.04 4.75
C CYS A 489 -5.50 -0.96 6.25
N ARG A 490 -4.59 -1.79 6.78
CA ARG A 490 -4.15 -1.69 8.17
C ARG A 490 -2.87 -0.84 8.24
N ALA A 491 -2.90 0.19 9.08
CA ALA A 491 -1.73 0.95 9.47
C ALA A 491 -1.81 1.29 10.95
N SER A 492 -0.67 1.37 11.62
CA SER A 492 -0.61 1.74 13.05
C SER A 492 -0.68 3.25 13.27
N ARG A 493 -0.49 4.04 12.21
CA ARG A 493 -0.45 5.49 12.27
C ARG A 493 -1.17 6.06 11.05
N TYR A 494 -1.98 7.10 11.25
CA TYR A 494 -2.64 7.84 10.19
C TYR A 494 -2.36 9.33 10.35
N VAL A 495 -2.16 10.04 9.23
CA VAL A 495 -2.07 11.50 9.19
C VAL A 495 -3.34 12.04 8.57
N ILE A 496 -4.06 12.84 9.35
CA ILE A 496 -5.15 13.69 8.90
C ILE A 496 -4.57 15.10 8.71
N THR A 497 -4.63 15.63 7.49
CA THR A 497 -4.15 16.98 7.19
C THR A 497 -5.32 17.86 6.75
N PHE A 498 -5.60 18.91 7.52
CA PHE A 498 -6.49 19.99 7.10
C PHE A 498 -5.74 20.93 6.14
N CYS A 499 -6.39 21.33 5.06
CA CYS A 499 -5.80 22.06 3.93
C CYS A 499 -4.52 21.39 3.41
N PRO A 500 -4.56 20.11 2.98
CA PRO A 500 -3.38 19.42 2.48
C PRO A 500 -2.74 20.19 1.31
N PRO A 501 -1.41 20.13 1.15
CA PRO A 501 -0.73 20.77 0.03
C PRO A 501 -1.28 20.20 -1.28
N GLN A 502 -1.55 21.10 -2.24
CA GLN A 502 -1.96 20.69 -3.58
C GLN A 502 -0.77 20.04 -4.27
N LEU A 503 -0.97 18.82 -4.78
CA LEU A 503 0.03 18.05 -5.53
C LEU A 503 0.34 18.67 -6.89
#